data_AF-A0A662X640-F1
#
_entry.id   AF-A0A662X640-F1
#
_cell.length_a   1.000
_cell.length_b   1.000
_cell.length_c   1.000
_cell.angle_alpha   90.00
_cell.angle_beta   90.00
_cell.angle_gamma   90.00
#
_symmetry.space_group_name_H-M   'P 1'
#
loop_
_entity.id
_entity.type
_entity.pdbx_description
1 polymer ?
#
loop_
_entity_poly.entity_id
_entity_poly.type
_entity_poly.pdbx_seq_one_letter_code
_entity_poly.pdbx_strand_id
1 'polypeptide(L)'
;IVPKFLALLEHKDVEVRSAAGENVAFLYECAQKCNVALPYDEEVLERFRQLSKENSKKNSKKDRKTQRVVFRDILSTLTNGESPQVSFSVKSEVLEISSWKSVKQFEAMKEVLQTGLQEHIKYNNMLRAMLDLPETLEDYKVDRRDVFDKKSASRKQRSNELKGDRRRKQHMQDAFYEDGF
;
A
#
# COMPACT_ATOMS: atom_id res chain seq x y z
N ILE A 1 -18.61 6.24 14.15
CA ILE A 1 -17.83 5.91 12.93
C ILE A 1 -17.67 4.40 12.76
N VAL A 2 -17.34 3.67 13.82
CA VAL A 2 -17.19 2.20 13.86
C VAL A 2 -18.38 1.42 13.25
N PRO A 3 -19.66 1.73 13.55
CA PRO A 3 -20.78 0.96 12.98
C PRO A 3 -20.86 1.01 11.44
N LYS A 4 -20.40 2.10 10.82
CA LYS A 4 -20.36 2.21 9.36
C LYS A 4 -19.32 1.27 8.76
N PHE A 5 -18.15 1.11 9.39
CA PHE A 5 -17.14 0.16 8.94
C PHE A 5 -17.59 -1.29 9.16
N LEU A 6 -18.28 -1.58 10.27
CA LEU A 6 -18.82 -2.92 10.52
C LEU A 6 -19.82 -3.34 9.43
N ALA A 7 -20.69 -2.44 8.97
CA ALA A 7 -21.59 -2.72 7.86
C ALA A 7 -20.84 -3.02 6.53
N LEU A 8 -19.65 -2.44 6.33
CA LEU A 8 -18.83 -2.68 5.13
C LEU A 8 -18.10 -4.03 5.15
N LEU A 9 -18.05 -4.74 6.29
CA LEU A 9 -17.46 -6.08 6.39
C LEU A 9 -18.25 -7.14 5.60
N GLU A 10 -19.48 -6.83 5.19
CA GLU A 10 -20.33 -7.73 4.37
C GLU A 10 -20.26 -7.43 2.88
N HIS A 11 -19.44 -6.45 2.47
CA HIS A 11 -19.37 -6.04 1.08
C HIS A 11 -18.82 -7.17 0.18
N LYS A 12 -19.34 -7.27 -1.04
CA LYS A 12 -18.92 -8.33 -2.00
C LYS A 12 -17.42 -8.25 -2.35
N ASP A 13 -16.91 -7.04 -2.44
CA ASP A 13 -15.50 -6.76 -2.77
C ASP A 13 -14.63 -7.01 -1.54
N VAL A 14 -13.57 -7.81 -1.72
CA VAL A 14 -12.61 -8.15 -0.67
C VAL A 14 -11.81 -6.93 -0.26
N GLU A 15 -11.44 -6.05 -1.19
CA GLU A 15 -10.64 -4.86 -0.87
C GLU A 15 -11.41 -3.90 0.04
N VAL A 16 -12.71 -3.71 -0.22
CA VAL A 16 -13.59 -2.91 0.63
C VAL A 16 -13.70 -3.50 2.03
N ARG A 17 -13.82 -4.83 2.15
CA ARG A 17 -13.87 -5.51 3.44
C ARG A 17 -12.55 -5.39 4.21
N SER A 18 -11.43 -5.62 3.54
CA SER A 18 -10.08 -5.47 4.10
C SER A 18 -9.88 -4.04 4.62
N ALA A 19 -10.15 -3.04 3.79
CA ALA A 19 -10.02 -1.63 4.18
C ALA A 19 -10.93 -1.25 5.35
N ALA A 20 -12.17 -1.76 5.39
CA ALA A 20 -13.06 -1.53 6.53
C ALA A 20 -12.51 -2.17 7.82
N GLY A 21 -12.01 -3.40 7.73
CA GLY A 21 -11.43 -4.11 8.87
C GLY A 21 -10.16 -3.44 9.41
N GLU A 22 -9.26 -3.01 8.52
CA GLU A 22 -8.04 -2.29 8.90
C GLU A 22 -8.36 -0.96 9.59
N ASN A 23 -9.38 -0.23 9.11
CA ASN A 23 -9.82 1.00 9.76
C ASN A 23 -10.41 0.74 11.16
N VAL A 24 -11.10 -0.38 11.37
CA VAL A 24 -11.55 -0.78 12.70
C VAL A 24 -10.36 -1.07 13.61
N ALA A 25 -9.37 -1.82 13.14
CA ALA A 25 -8.16 -2.12 13.90
C ALA A 25 -7.35 -0.86 14.25
N PHE A 26 -7.21 0.06 13.29
CA PHE A 26 -6.57 1.35 13.50
C PHE A 26 -7.30 2.21 14.55
N LEU A 27 -8.64 2.30 14.46
CA LEU A 27 -9.43 3.03 15.45
C LEU A 27 -9.28 2.41 16.85
N TYR A 28 -9.21 1.08 16.94
CA TYR A 28 -8.98 0.36 18.18
C TYR A 28 -7.60 0.68 18.78
N GLU A 29 -6.54 0.64 17.97
CA GLU A 29 -5.20 1.05 18.39
C GLU A 29 -5.18 2.50 18.92
N CYS A 30 -5.82 3.43 18.21
CA CYS A 30 -5.94 4.82 18.67
C CYS A 30 -6.72 4.94 19.98
N ALA A 31 -7.82 4.20 20.11
CA ALA A 31 -8.65 4.22 21.31
C ALA A 31 -7.91 3.67 22.53
N GLN A 32 -7.15 2.57 22.37
CA GLN A 32 -6.27 2.06 23.41
C GLN A 32 -5.22 3.10 23.83
N LYS A 33 -4.54 3.76 22.86
CA LYS A 33 -3.54 4.81 23.14
C LYS A 33 -4.14 6.02 23.88
N CYS A 34 -5.39 6.37 23.60
CA CYS A 34 -6.09 7.47 24.26
C CYS A 34 -6.87 7.05 25.52
N ASN A 35 -6.80 5.77 25.91
CA ASN A 35 -7.57 5.19 27.02
C ASN A 35 -9.09 5.43 26.89
N VAL A 36 -9.60 5.33 25.66
CA VAL A 36 -11.01 5.44 25.31
C VAL A 36 -11.56 4.05 25.03
N ALA A 37 -12.68 3.69 25.64
CA ALA A 37 -13.39 2.46 25.31
C ALA A 37 -14.16 2.63 24.00
N LEU A 38 -13.97 1.72 23.05
CA LEU A 38 -14.83 1.61 21.88
C LEU A 38 -15.95 0.59 22.15
N PRO A 39 -17.16 0.82 21.60
CA PRO A 39 -18.23 -0.15 21.67
C PRO A 39 -17.84 -1.36 20.84
N TYR A 40 -17.41 -2.41 21.53
CA TYR A 40 -16.96 -3.65 20.96
C TYR A 40 -17.66 -4.79 21.69
N ASP A 41 -18.45 -5.56 20.96
CA ASP A 41 -19.14 -6.74 21.47
C ASP A 41 -18.50 -8.02 20.92
N GLU A 42 -18.81 -9.15 21.55
CA GLU A 42 -18.31 -10.46 21.14
C GLU A 42 -18.82 -10.83 19.73
N GLU A 43 -19.94 -10.26 19.28
CA GLU A 43 -20.51 -10.49 17.95
C GLU A 43 -19.59 -9.93 16.84
N VAL A 44 -19.08 -8.71 17.03
CA VAL A 44 -18.09 -8.10 16.14
C VAL A 44 -16.82 -8.94 16.11
N LEU A 45 -16.34 -9.38 17.27
CA LEU A 45 -15.15 -10.20 17.40
C LEU A 45 -15.29 -11.52 16.63
N GLU A 46 -16.44 -12.18 16.79
CA GLU A 46 -16.77 -13.40 16.05
C GLU A 46 -16.86 -13.15 14.54
N ARG A 47 -17.34 -11.98 14.11
CA ARG A 47 -17.35 -11.62 12.70
C ARG A 47 -15.94 -11.55 12.10
N PHE A 48 -14.99 -10.94 12.81
CA PHE A 48 -13.58 -10.94 12.39
C PHE A 48 -12.98 -12.35 12.37
N ARG A 49 -13.35 -13.21 13.34
CA ARG A 49 -12.93 -14.63 13.35
C ARG A 49 -13.46 -15.42 12.15
N GLN A 50 -14.70 -15.16 11.72
CA GLN A 50 -15.26 -15.80 10.53
C GLN A 50 -14.53 -15.35 9.27
N LEU A 51 -14.28 -14.05 9.11
CA LEU A 51 -13.62 -13.47 7.93
C LEU A 51 -12.15 -13.92 7.80
N SER A 52 -11.45 -14.13 8.91
CA SER A 52 -10.06 -14.65 8.91
C SER A 52 -9.97 -16.13 8.48
N LYS A 53 -11.07 -16.88 8.61
CA LYS A 53 -11.16 -18.30 8.20
C LYS A 53 -11.91 -18.50 6.87
N GLU A 54 -12.47 -17.44 6.30
CA GLU A 54 -13.35 -17.54 5.14
C GLU A 54 -12.64 -18.15 3.92
N ASN A 55 -13.34 -19.05 3.23
CA ASN A 55 -12.86 -19.72 2.03
C ASN A 55 -13.94 -19.76 0.95
N SER A 56 -14.36 -18.59 0.48
CA SER A 56 -15.34 -18.50 -0.60
C SER A 56 -14.70 -18.76 -1.96
N LYS A 57 -15.15 -19.80 -2.66
CA LYS A 57 -14.71 -20.10 -4.05
C LYS A 57 -15.11 -19.00 -5.06
N LYS A 58 -15.98 -18.06 -4.67
CA LYS A 58 -16.37 -16.89 -5.48
C LYS A 58 -15.25 -15.83 -5.58
N ASN A 59 -14.37 -15.76 -4.58
CA ASN A 59 -13.24 -14.83 -4.56
C ASN A 59 -12.05 -15.44 -5.31
N SER A 60 -11.17 -14.62 -5.90
CA SER A 60 -9.97 -15.15 -6.56
C SER A 60 -9.00 -15.79 -5.54
N LYS A 61 -8.05 -16.60 -6.01
CA LYS A 61 -7.02 -17.19 -5.11
C LYS A 61 -6.18 -16.12 -4.41
N LYS A 62 -5.91 -15.00 -5.09
CA LYS A 62 -5.18 -13.86 -4.54
C LYS A 62 -6.00 -13.21 -3.43
N ASP A 63 -7.27 -12.89 -3.69
CA ASP A 63 -8.11 -12.16 -2.74
C ASP A 63 -8.38 -12.99 -1.49
N ARG A 64 -8.61 -14.30 -1.63
CA ARG A 64 -8.73 -15.19 -0.47
C ARG A 64 -7.47 -15.18 0.40
N LYS A 65 -6.28 -15.11 -0.20
CA LYS A 65 -5.03 -15.03 0.54
C LYS A 65 -4.92 -13.69 1.26
N THR A 66 -5.16 -12.59 0.55
CA THR A 66 -5.12 -11.23 1.11
C THR A 66 -6.09 -11.10 2.29
N GLN A 67 -7.36 -11.48 2.10
CA GLN A 67 -8.37 -11.41 3.15
C GLN A 67 -7.93 -12.16 4.41
N ARG A 68 -7.48 -13.41 4.29
CA ARG A 68 -7.08 -14.19 5.48
C ARG A 68 -5.90 -13.59 6.22
N VAL A 69 -4.92 -13.06 5.49
CA VAL A 69 -3.75 -12.41 6.11
C VAL A 69 -4.20 -11.16 6.87
N VAL A 70 -4.91 -10.26 6.18
CA VAL A 70 -5.39 -9.00 6.76
C VAL A 70 -6.29 -9.26 7.98
N PHE A 71 -7.28 -10.13 7.85
CA PHE A 71 -8.23 -10.41 8.94
C PHE A 71 -7.64 -11.20 10.10
N ARG A 72 -6.57 -11.98 9.88
CA ARG A 72 -5.83 -12.61 10.98
C ARG A 72 -5.06 -11.56 11.78
N ASP A 73 -4.41 -10.64 11.10
CA ASP A 73 -3.61 -9.60 11.75
C ASP A 73 -4.53 -8.63 12.51
N ILE A 74 -5.67 -8.25 11.92
CA ILE A 74 -6.73 -7.48 12.62
C ILE A 74 -7.22 -8.21 13.87
N LEU A 75 -7.49 -9.52 13.75
CA LEU A 75 -7.98 -10.30 14.89
C LEU A 75 -6.95 -10.31 16.03
N SER A 76 -5.65 -10.46 15.72
CA SER A 76 -4.57 -10.36 16.73
C SER A 76 -4.59 -9.02 17.45
N THR A 77 -4.78 -7.92 16.72
CA THR A 77 -4.91 -6.58 17.33
C THR A 77 -6.11 -6.49 18.26
N LEU A 78 -7.28 -6.97 17.82
CA LEU A 78 -8.50 -6.83 18.61
C LEU A 78 -8.53 -7.74 19.85
N THR A 79 -7.92 -8.93 19.79
CA THR A 79 -7.90 -9.86 20.93
C THR A 79 -6.72 -9.67 21.87
N ASN A 80 -5.53 -9.41 21.31
CA ASN A 80 -4.28 -9.42 22.07
C ASN A 80 -3.69 -8.01 22.25
N GLY A 81 -4.25 -6.99 21.58
CA GLY A 81 -3.65 -5.66 21.50
C GLY A 81 -2.38 -5.62 20.64
N GLU A 82 -2.10 -6.67 19.87
CA GLU A 82 -0.89 -6.77 19.05
C GLU A 82 -1.04 -5.97 17.75
N SER A 83 -0.20 -4.95 17.57
CA SER A 83 -0.14 -4.20 16.32
C SER A 83 0.59 -5.00 15.23
N PRO A 84 0.28 -4.78 13.94
CA PRO A 84 0.90 -5.48 12.83
C PRO A 84 2.40 -5.16 12.80
N GLN A 85 3.20 -6.20 12.54
CA GLN A 85 4.65 -6.07 12.34
C GLN A 85 4.97 -6.33 10.87
N VAL A 86 5.45 -5.29 10.19
CA VAL A 86 5.85 -5.35 8.79
C VAL A 86 7.33 -5.04 8.70
N SER A 87 8.14 -6.08 8.48
CA SER A 87 9.57 -5.96 8.25
C SER A 87 9.90 -5.91 6.76
N PHE A 88 10.85 -5.06 6.39
CA PHE A 88 11.36 -4.95 5.04
C PHE A 88 12.83 -4.49 5.06
N SER A 89 13.55 -4.71 3.95
CA SER A 89 14.96 -4.36 3.87
C SER A 89 15.23 -3.29 2.83
N VAL A 90 16.11 -2.35 3.16
CA VAL A 90 16.58 -1.29 2.26
C VAL A 90 18.10 -1.23 2.31
N LYS A 91 18.78 -1.58 1.20
CA LYS A 91 20.25 -1.53 1.04
C LYS A 91 21.04 -1.96 2.29
N SER A 92 20.70 -3.13 2.85
CA SER A 92 21.32 -3.78 4.02
C SER A 92 20.83 -3.36 5.41
N GLU A 93 19.89 -2.43 5.52
CA GLU A 93 19.16 -2.13 6.76
C GLU A 93 17.84 -2.91 6.78
N VAL A 94 17.52 -3.56 7.90
CA VAL A 94 16.20 -4.16 8.13
C VAL A 94 15.40 -3.18 8.97
N LEU A 95 14.27 -2.73 8.41
CA LEU A 95 13.36 -1.76 9.00
C LEU A 95 12.05 -2.47 9.35
N GLU A 96 11.41 -2.03 10.42
CA GLU A 96 10.18 -2.62 10.92
C GLU A 96 9.15 -1.52 11.20
N ILE A 97 7.93 -1.74 10.73
CA ILE A 97 6.77 -0.92 11.03
C ILE A 97 5.88 -1.71 11.99
N SER A 98 5.55 -1.09 13.12
CA SER A 98 4.94 -1.76 14.26
C SER A 98 3.57 -1.18 14.67
N SER A 99 2.93 -0.37 13.81
CA SER A 99 1.61 0.23 14.09
C SER A 99 0.72 0.30 12.85
N TRP A 100 -0.60 0.22 13.05
CA TRP A 100 -1.58 0.39 11.98
C TRP A 100 -1.47 1.75 11.32
N LYS A 101 -1.24 2.81 12.12
CA LYS A 101 -0.97 4.17 11.62
C LYS A 101 0.12 4.15 10.55
N SER A 102 1.28 3.61 10.91
CA SER A 102 2.48 3.63 10.07
C SER A 102 2.36 2.66 8.90
N VAL A 103 1.64 1.55 9.05
CA VAL A 103 1.27 0.66 7.92
C VAL A 103 0.44 1.42 6.88
N LYS A 104 -0.63 2.11 7.28
CA LYS A 104 -1.47 2.87 6.33
C LYS A 104 -0.69 4.00 5.66
N GLN A 105 0.16 4.70 6.41
CA GLN A 105 1.04 5.74 5.87
C GLN A 105 2.05 5.16 4.86
N PHE A 106 2.64 4.00 5.16
CA PHE A 106 3.57 3.32 4.26
C PHE A 106 2.89 2.87 2.97
N GLU A 107 1.69 2.29 3.04
CA GLU A 107 0.91 1.91 1.86
C GLU A 107 0.63 3.11 0.95
N ALA A 108 0.17 4.23 1.52
CA ALA A 108 -0.06 5.45 0.76
C ALA A 108 1.22 5.98 0.11
N MET A 109 2.34 5.98 0.83
CA MET A 109 3.64 6.41 0.30
C MET A 109 4.18 5.46 -0.77
N LYS A 110 3.91 4.17 -0.65
CA LYS A 110 4.27 3.18 -1.66
C LYS A 110 3.52 3.39 -2.97
N GLU A 111 2.24 3.74 -2.91
CA GLU A 111 1.45 4.04 -4.12
C GLU A 111 1.89 5.32 -4.82
N VAL A 112 2.22 6.35 -4.03
CA VAL A 112 2.63 7.66 -4.56
C VAL A 112 4.07 7.65 -5.08
N LEU A 113 5.02 7.12 -4.29
CA LEU A 113 6.45 7.18 -4.61
C LEU A 113 6.91 6.05 -5.53
N GLN A 114 6.19 4.92 -5.53
CA GLN A 114 6.47 3.75 -6.37
C GLN A 114 7.96 3.33 -6.31
N THR A 115 8.67 3.42 -7.44
CA THR A 115 10.08 3.06 -7.55
C THR A 115 11.00 3.98 -6.74
N GLY A 116 10.58 5.21 -6.43
CA GLY A 116 11.31 6.17 -5.60
C GLY A 116 11.19 5.90 -4.09
N LEU A 117 10.28 5.02 -3.65
CA LEU A 117 10.07 4.72 -2.22
C LEU A 117 11.37 4.32 -1.52
N GLN A 118 12.17 3.46 -2.17
CA GLN A 118 13.43 2.96 -1.61
C GLN A 118 14.46 4.07 -1.38
N GLU A 119 14.54 5.03 -2.30
CA GLU A 119 15.44 6.19 -2.12
C GLU A 119 14.95 7.09 -1.00
N HIS A 120 13.66 7.41 -0.96
CA HIS A 120 13.11 8.24 0.11
C HIS A 120 13.26 7.57 1.48
N ILE A 121 12.99 6.27 1.62
CA ILE A 121 13.23 5.59 2.90
C ILE A 121 14.72 5.65 3.26
N LYS A 122 15.63 5.59 2.29
CA LYS A 122 17.07 5.61 2.60
C LYS A 122 17.56 6.97 3.09
N TYR A 123 17.08 8.07 2.52
CA TYR A 123 17.69 9.39 2.67
C TYR A 123 16.78 10.46 3.28
N ASN A 124 15.46 10.21 3.39
CA ASN A 124 14.51 11.19 3.88
C ASN A 124 14.09 10.90 5.33
N ASN A 125 14.74 11.58 6.28
CA ASN A 125 14.41 11.48 7.69
C ASN A 125 12.98 11.95 8.03
N MET A 126 12.36 12.84 7.25
CA MET A 126 10.95 13.18 7.47
C MET A 126 10.03 12.00 7.16
N LEU A 127 10.31 11.26 6.08
CA LEU A 127 9.54 10.05 5.76
C LEU A 127 9.78 8.97 6.82
N ARG A 128 11.03 8.80 7.28
CA ARG A 128 11.33 7.86 8.36
C ARG A 128 10.59 8.20 9.65
N ALA A 129 10.66 9.46 10.09
CA ALA A 129 9.94 9.93 11.27
C ALA A 129 8.42 9.76 11.14
N MET A 130 7.85 10.03 9.96
CA MET A 130 6.42 9.80 9.70
C MET A 130 6.02 8.34 9.92
N LEU A 131 6.88 7.40 9.49
CA LEU A 131 6.67 5.95 9.59
C LEU A 131 7.14 5.35 10.93
N ASP A 132 7.55 6.18 11.89
CA ASP A 132 8.14 5.77 13.16
C ASP A 132 9.41 4.89 13.00
N LEU A 133 10.19 5.14 11.95
CA LEU A 133 11.46 4.45 11.65
C LEU A 133 12.68 5.20 12.21
N PRO A 134 13.79 4.49 12.51
CA PRO A 134 15.03 5.12 12.98
C PRO A 134 15.63 6.11 11.99
N GLU A 135 16.17 7.22 12.47
CA GLU A 135 16.86 8.21 11.63
C GLU A 135 18.06 7.60 10.89
N THR A 136 18.28 8.06 9.66
CA THR A 136 19.46 7.74 8.86
C THR A 136 20.45 8.89 8.87
N LEU A 137 21.74 8.55 8.84
CA LEU A 137 22.84 9.49 8.60
C LEU A 137 23.27 9.51 7.12
N GLU A 138 22.62 8.71 6.27
CA GLU A 138 22.90 8.70 4.84
C GLU A 138 22.38 9.98 4.19
N ASP A 139 23.29 10.76 3.61
CA ASP A 139 22.93 11.93 2.82
C ASP A 139 22.68 11.58 1.35
N TYR A 140 21.66 12.21 0.78
CA TYR A 140 21.43 12.15 -0.67
C TYR A 140 22.46 13.00 -1.40
N LYS A 141 23.49 12.36 -1.97
CA LYS A 141 24.45 13.05 -2.83
C LYS A 141 23.83 13.26 -4.22
N VAL A 142 23.39 14.48 -4.51
CA VAL A 142 22.98 14.86 -5.87
C VAL A 142 24.23 14.94 -6.75
N ASP A 143 24.51 13.92 -7.56
CA ASP A 143 25.50 14.07 -8.63
C ASP A 143 24.89 14.97 -9.72
N ARG A 144 25.49 16.14 -9.98
CA ARG A 144 25.02 17.04 -11.03
C ARG A 144 24.93 16.35 -12.40
N ARG A 145 25.69 15.26 -12.61
CA ARG A 145 25.62 14.46 -13.84
C ARG A 145 24.29 13.74 -13.98
N ASP A 146 23.64 13.31 -12.90
CA ASP A 146 22.38 12.57 -12.95
C ASP A 146 21.20 13.47 -13.40
N VAL A 147 21.23 14.74 -12.99
CA VAL A 147 20.23 15.75 -13.40
C VAL A 147 20.31 16.05 -14.91
N PHE A 148 21.52 15.99 -15.48
CA PHE A 148 21.77 16.26 -16.89
C PHE A 148 22.08 15.02 -17.73
N ASP A 149 21.90 13.81 -17.18
CA ASP A 149 22.24 12.59 -17.90
C ASP A 149 21.27 12.38 -19.07
N LYS A 150 21.85 12.42 -20.28
CA LYS A 150 21.15 12.09 -21.54
C LYS A 150 20.61 10.65 -21.54
N LYS A 151 21.13 9.77 -20.67
CA LYS A 151 20.72 8.36 -20.50
C LYS A 151 19.76 8.11 -19.33
N SER A 152 19.28 9.15 -18.64
CA SER A 152 18.32 9.02 -17.53
C SER A 152 17.05 8.26 -17.92
N ALA A 153 16.46 7.57 -16.95
CA ALA A 153 15.25 6.76 -17.15
C ALA A 153 14.08 7.59 -17.66
N SER A 154 13.88 8.81 -17.12
CA SER A 154 12.84 9.74 -17.55
C SER A 154 12.99 10.14 -19.02
N ARG A 155 14.22 10.44 -19.48
CA ARG A 155 14.49 10.76 -20.90
C ARG A 155 14.31 9.55 -21.81
N LYS A 156 14.71 8.34 -21.37
CA LYS A 156 14.50 7.09 -22.12
C LYS A 156 13.02 6.77 -22.27
N GLN A 157 12.24 6.89 -21.19
CA GLN A 157 10.80 6.69 -21.22
C GLN A 157 10.11 7.67 -22.19
N ARG A 158 10.40 8.97 -22.06
CA ARG A 158 9.89 9.99 -22.98
C ARG A 158 10.26 9.71 -24.44
N SER A 159 11.49 9.25 -24.70
CA SER A 159 11.93 8.86 -26.05
C SER A 159 11.16 7.65 -26.59
N ASN A 160 10.88 6.65 -25.76
CA ASN A 160 10.10 5.48 -26.14
C ASN A 160 8.64 5.82 -26.42
N GLU A 161 8.02 6.66 -25.59
CA GLU A 161 6.66 7.17 -25.81
C GLU A 161 6.56 7.92 -27.14
N LEU A 162 7.51 8.83 -27.41
CA LEU A 162 7.58 9.57 -28.68
C LEU A 162 7.80 8.64 -29.89
N LYS A 163 8.61 7.59 -29.76
CA LYS A 163 8.78 6.58 -30.81
C LYS A 163 7.49 5.80 -31.06
N GLY A 164 6.76 5.45 -30.00
CA GLY A 164 5.45 4.82 -30.09
C GLY A 164 4.44 5.69 -30.83
N ASP A 165 4.37 6.98 -30.48
CA ASP A 165 3.51 7.96 -31.15
C ASP A 165 3.84 8.11 -32.64
N ARG A 166 5.13 8.21 -32.98
CA ARG A 166 5.56 8.31 -34.38
C ARG A 166 5.13 7.08 -35.19
N ARG A 167 5.30 5.88 -34.63
CA ARG A 167 4.85 4.63 -35.27
C ARG A 167 3.34 4.57 -35.46
N ARG A 168 2.56 5.01 -34.46
CA ARG A 168 1.09 5.09 -34.58
C ARG A 168 0.66 6.04 -35.71
N LYS A 169 1.27 7.23 -35.77
CA LYS A 169 0.98 8.20 -36.84
C LYS A 169 1.34 7.68 -38.22
N GLN A 170 2.50 7.02 -38.35
CA GLN A 170 2.90 6.38 -39.61
C GLN A 170 1.90 5.30 -40.03
N HIS A 171 1.52 4.41 -39.11
CA HIS A 171 0.56 3.34 -39.42
C HIS A 171 -0.82 3.89 -39.83
N MET A 172 -1.30 4.99 -39.22
CA MET A 172 -2.55 5.63 -39.65
C MET A 172 -2.42 6.26 -41.03
N GLN A 173 -1.26 6.85 -41.33
CA GLN A 173 -0.99 7.41 -42.64
C GLN A 173 -0.92 6.31 -43.72
N ASP A 174 -0.21 5.22 -43.45
CA ASP A 174 -0.09 4.08 -44.35
C ASP A 174 -1.48 3.44 -44.59
N ALA A 175 -2.29 3.24 -43.54
CA ALA A 175 -3.65 2.71 -43.67
C ALA A 175 -4.58 3.62 -44.49
N PHE A 176 -4.47 4.94 -44.34
CA PHE A 176 -5.24 5.90 -45.15
C PHE A 176 -4.90 5.81 -46.64
N TYR A 177 -3.65 5.48 -46.99
CA TYR A 177 -3.24 5.27 -48.38
C TYR A 177 -3.61 3.89 -48.92
N GLU A 178 -3.78 2.87 -48.06
CA GLU A 178 -4.23 1.53 -48.46
C GLU A 178 -5.75 1.47 -48.73
N ASP A 179 -6.58 2.25 -48.04
CA ASP A 179 -8.04 2.33 -48.25
C ASP A 179 -8.44 3.27 -49.42
N GLY A 180 -7.46 3.81 -50.16
CA GLY A 180 -7.63 4.88 -51.16
C GLY A 180 -7.57 4.46 -52.63
N PHE A 181 -7.86 3.19 -52.97
CA PHE A 181 -8.01 2.71 -54.36
C PHE A 181 -9.17 1.71 -54.51
#